data_AF-A0A2S8GNV6-F1
#
_entry.id   AF-A0A2S8GNV6-F1
#
_cell.length_a   1.000
_cell.length_b   1.000
_cell.length_c   1.000
_cell.angle_alpha   90.00
_cell.angle_beta   90.00
_cell.angle_gamma   90.00
#
_symmetry.space_group_name_H-M   'P 1'
#
loop_
_entity.id
_entity.type
_entity.pdbx_description
1 polymer ?
#
loop_
_entity_poly.entity_id
_entity_poly.type
_entity_poly.pdbx_seq_one_letter_code
_entity_poly.pdbx_strand_id
1 'polypeptide(L)' 'MDGTRNNLLHPDVLQIHAPAINFYVVRDDRGLTVIDGGFIGGPRRLTRSLYEAGWQNEPIRGIVVTHGHLED' A
#
# COMPACT_ATOMS: atom_id res chain seq x y z
N MET A 1 -15.04 -5.22 18.19
CA MET A 1 -14.74 -4.05 17.34
C MET A 1 -13.47 -3.47 17.91
N ASP A 2 -12.33 -3.80 17.32
CA ASP A 2 -11.00 -3.50 17.87
C ASP A 2 -10.21 -2.64 16.87
N GLY A 3 -9.61 -1.59 17.44
CA GLY A 3 -8.53 -0.73 16.97
C GLY A 3 -8.31 -0.61 15.47
N THR A 4 -8.53 0.61 14.95
CA THR A 4 -7.85 1.16 13.78
C THR A 4 -6.35 0.89 13.93
N ARG A 5 -5.84 -0.18 13.32
CA ARG A 5 -4.40 -0.42 13.23
C ARG A 5 -3.86 0.67 12.33
N ASN A 6 -3.22 1.65 12.96
CA ASN A 6 -2.59 2.75 12.25
C ASN A 6 -1.40 2.16 11.51
N ASN A 7 -1.59 1.90 10.22
CA ASN A 7 -0.64 1.19 9.36
C ASN A 7 0.53 2.08 8.90
N LEU A 8 0.69 3.26 9.49
CA LEU A 8 1.79 4.18 9.21
C LEU A 8 3.04 3.72 9.96
N LEU A 9 4.02 3.21 9.22
CA LEU A 9 5.36 2.93 9.75
C LEU A 9 6.18 4.22 9.89
N HIS A 10 5.89 5.20 9.03
CA HIS A 10 6.46 6.54 9.01
C HIS A 10 5.36 7.49 8.53
N PRO A 11 5.41 8.81 8.82
CA PRO A 11 4.44 9.78 8.29
C PRO A 11 4.15 9.69 6.80
N ASP A 12 5.11 9.20 6.01
CA ASP A 12 5.04 9.07 4.56
C ASP A 12 5.20 7.62 4.08
N VAL A 13 5.11 6.63 4.98
CA VAL A 13 5.17 5.20 4.63
C VAL A 13 4.01 4.45 5.26
N LEU A 14 3.16 3.90 4.41
CA LEU A 14 2.04 3.04 4.77
C LEU A 14 2.42 1.58 4.51
N GLN A 15 2.23 0.71 5.51
CA GLN A 15 2.34 -0.73 5.36
C GLN A 15 0.96 -1.35 5.20
N ILE A 16 0.77 -2.16 4.16
CA ILE A 16 -0.49 -2.84 3.89
C ILE A 16 -0.26 -4.34 4.05
N HIS A 17 -0.92 -4.91 5.05
CA HIS A 17 -0.86 -6.34 5.33
C HIS A 17 -1.82 -7.12 4.41
N ALA A 18 -1.27 -8.00 3.58
CA ALA A 18 -2.02 -9.02 2.84
C ALA A 18 -1.71 -10.42 3.40
N PRO A 19 -2.53 -11.45 3.11
CA PRO A 19 -2.13 -12.83 3.38
C PRO A 19 -0.91 -13.14 2.51
N ALA A 20 0.08 -13.83 3.07
CA ALA A 20 1.38 -14.18 2.45
C ALA A 20 2.37 -13.02 2.25
N ILE A 21 1.95 -11.81 1.90
CA ILE A 21 2.87 -10.68 1.65
C ILE A 21 2.46 -9.36 2.32
N ASN A 22 3.45 -8.48 2.52
CA ASN A 22 3.23 -7.09 2.85
C ASN A 22 3.62 -6.23 1.65
N PHE A 23 2.84 -5.18 1.40
CA PHE A 23 3.19 -4.19 0.40
C PHE A 23 3.11 -2.79 0.97
N TYR A 24 3.88 -1.87 0.40
CA TYR A 24 4.07 -0.55 0.99
C TYR A 24 3.60 0.54 0.04
N VAL A 25 3.16 1.65 0.60
CA VAL A 25 2.93 2.89 -0.16
C VAL A 25 3.84 3.94 0.43
N VAL A 26 4.68 4.52 -0.41
CA VAL A 26 5.52 5.66 -0.07
C VAL A 26 4.92 6.90 -0.70
N ARG A 27 4.82 7.97 0.10
CA ARG A 27 4.38 9.28 -0.35
C ARG A 27 5.56 10.23 -0.49
N ASP A 28 5.56 11.01 -1.56
CA ASP A 28 6.43 12.16 -1.75
C ASP A 28 5.65 13.40 -2.21
N ASP A 29 6.34 14.46 -2.58
CA ASP A 29 5.76 15.71 -3.08
C ASP A 29 5.08 15.57 -4.46
N ARG A 30 5.26 14.45 -5.14
CA ARG A 30 4.74 14.17 -6.49
C ARG A 30 3.59 13.16 -6.48
N GLY A 31 3.46 12.37 -5.41
CA GLY A 31 2.33 11.48 -5.15
C GLY A 31 2.76 10.17 -4.50
N LEU A 32 2.06 9.09 -4.86
CA LEU A 32 2.22 7.78 -4.24
C LEU A 32 3.01 6.82 -5.13
N THR A 33 3.94 6.09 -4.52
CA THR A 33 4.60 4.94 -5.14
C THR A 33 4.21 3.68 -4.38
N VAL A 34 3.67 2.69 -5.08
CA VAL A 34 3.32 1.39 -4.50
C VAL A 34 4.52 0.45 -4.67
N ILE A 35 4.93 -0.21 -3.60
CA ILE A 35 6.02 -1.20 -3.59
C ILE A 35 5.40 -2.55 -3.25
N ASP A 36 5.66 -3.57 -4.06
CA ASP A 36 5.20 -4.96 -3.92
C ASP A 36 3.70 -5.18 -4.08
N GLY A 37 3.10 -4.58 -5.12
CA GLY A 37 1.66 -4.72 -5.40
C GLY A 37 1.20 -6.07 -5.99
N GLY A 38 2.06 -7.09 -6.00
CA GLY A 38 1.75 -8.40 -6.57
C GLY A 38 1.00 -9.26 -5.57
N PHE A 39 -0.34 -9.19 -5.53
CA PHE A 39 -1.17 -10.33 -5.10
C PHE A 39 -2.64 -10.15 -5.51
N ILE A 40 -3.32 -11.27 -5.74
CA ILE A 40 -4.75 -11.34 -6.06
C ILE A 40 -5.57 -10.81 -4.87
N GLY A 41 -6.22 -9.65 -5.07
CA GLY A 41 -6.99 -8.94 -4.03
C GLY A 41 -6.28 -7.72 -3.43
N GLY A 42 -5.02 -7.47 -3.81
CA GLY A 42 -4.25 -6.27 -3.48
C GLY A 42 -4.97 -4.95 -3.77
N PRO A 43 -5.66 -4.76 -4.92
CA PRO A 43 -6.31 -3.49 -5.25
C PRO A 43 -7.36 -3.04 -4.22
N ARG A 44 -8.20 -3.95 -3.72
CA ARG A 44 -9.25 -3.60 -2.73
C ARG A 44 -8.65 -3.22 -1.39
N ARG A 45 -7.58 -3.90 -0.96
CA ARG A 45 -6.86 -3.56 0.28
C ARG A 45 -6.12 -2.24 0.15
N LEU A 46 -5.49 -2.01 -0.99
CA LEU A 46 -4.84 -0.73 -1.32
C LEU A 46 -5.83 0.42 -1.24
N THR A 47 -6.95 0.38 -1.96
CA THR A 47 -7.96 1.44 -1.92
C THR A 47 -8.43 1.72 -0.49
N ARG A 48 -8.69 0.67 0.29
CA ARG A 48 -9.13 0.81 1.68
C ARG A 48 -8.06 1.47 2.55
N SER A 49 -6.82 1.01 2.47
CA SER A 49 -5.73 1.55 3.29
C SER A 49 -5.37 2.98 2.91
N LEU A 50 -5.47 3.35 1.61
CA LEU A 50 -5.33 4.75 1.19
C LEU A 50 -6.44 5.63 1.76
N TYR A 51 -7.69 5.14 1.78
CA TYR A 51 -8.80 5.87 2.38
C TYR A 51 -8.63 6.05 3.89
N GLU A 52 -8.22 4.99 4.61
CA GLU A 52 -7.96 5.04 6.06
C GLU A 52 -6.78 5.99 6.39
N ALA A 53 -5.80 6.14 5.49
CA ALA A 53 -4.67 7.06 5.65
C ALA A 53 -4.94 8.49 5.15
N GLY A 54 -6.07 8.74 4.48
CA GLY A 54 -6.40 10.03 3.86
C GLY A 54 -5.66 10.33 2.56
N TRP A 55 -5.07 9.31 1.91
CA TRP A 55 -4.26 9.43 0.69
C TRP A 55 -5.04 9.06 -0.59
N GLN A 56 -6.35 8.84 -0.50
CA GLN A 56 -7.19 8.35 -1.61
C GLN A 56 -7.22 9.25 -2.85
N ASN A 57 -6.92 10.54 -2.70
CA ASN A 57 -6.90 11.53 -3.79
C ASN A 57 -5.49 11.81 -4.32
N GLU A 58 -4.46 11.21 -3.73
CA GLU A 58 -3.09 11.40 -4.18
C GLU A 58 -2.81 10.52 -5.41
N PRO A 59 -2.15 11.07 -6.45
CA PRO A 59 -1.94 10.34 -7.69
C PRO A 59 -0.91 9.22 -7.47
N ILE A 60 -1.23 7.99 -7.88
CA ILE A 60 -0.25 6.90 -7.97
C ILE A 60 0.65 7.16 -9.18
N ARG A 61 1.96 7.32 -8.94
CA ARG A 61 2.97 7.67 -9.96
C ARG A 61 3.78 6.49 -10.44
N GLY A 62 3.82 5.41 -9.66
CA GLY A 62 4.61 4.22 -10.01
C GLY A 62 4.25 3.02 -9.17
N ILE A 63 4.57 1.85 -9.72
CA ILE A 63 4.50 0.56 -9.04
C ILE A 63 5.88 -0.08 -9.18
N VAL A 64 6.53 -0.37 -8.06
CA VAL A 64 7.78 -1.11 -7.97
C VAL A 64 7.45 -2.52 -7.50
N VAL A 65 7.92 -3.54 -8.21
CA VAL A 65 7.73 -4.95 -7.84
C VAL A 65 9.12 -5.51 -7.55
N THR A 66 9.34 -6.06 -6.35
CA THR A 66 10.67 -6.53 -5.94
C THR A 66 11.12 -7.74 -6.75
N HIS A 67 10.25 -8.72 -7.00
CA HIS A 67 10.56 -9.87 -7.83
C HIS A 67 9.31 -10.30 -8.62
N GLY A 68 9.44 -10.51 -9.93
CA GLY A 68 8.34 -10.87 -10.83
C GLY A 68 7.92 -12.33 -10.77
N HIS A 69 7.84 -12.95 -9.59
CA HIS A 69 7.27 -14.29 -9.45
C HIS A 69 5.76 -14.18 -9.24
N LEU A 70 4.99 -14.97 -10.01
CA LEU A 70 3.53 -15.01 -9.96
C LEU A 70 2.98 -15.76 -8.72
N GLU A 71 3.87 -16.15 -7.80
CA GLU A 71 3.56 -16.98 -6.62
C GLU A 71 3.53 -16.18 -5.30
N ASP A 72 3.73 -14.87 -5.37
CA ASP A 72 3.53 -13.93 -4.26
C ASP A 72 2.28 -13.06 -4.43
#